data_AF-A0AAE0LNE3-F1
#
_entry.id   AF-A0AAE0LNE3-F1
#
_cell.length_a   1.000
_cell.length_b   1.000
_cell.length_c   1.000
_cell.angle_alpha   90.00
_cell.angle_beta   90.00
_cell.angle_gamma   90.00
#
_symmetry.space_group_name_H-M   'P 1'
#
loop_
_entity.id
_entity.type
_entity.pdbx_description
1 polymer ?
#
loop_
_entity_poly.entity_id
_entity_poly.type
_entity_poly.pdbx_seq_one_letter_code
_entity_poly.pdbx_strand_id
1 'polypeptide(L)'
;MEKASVIKDICGPEMTEEAQTIARMDLNKALNKLIQPMQEVVAKAYDKEMPACSDWTSINPYHLIAQNFARIATRVMVGPELCEGRWLTLSRDYINSVTKAPGVVRHKYHPWLRWVAKYVEPSVHAVLKYRREGAELLRPVLEARIAELDSTAPRTLGGKERHERQHEDAIQWLLEEFRARGKKPTPDAVAQSIYVIMTAAIDSTSSTALWMLFDLLDHPDAMAEIREEILRVSGGSADFAWTRQALGELRVLDSFMRESLRVHSFTQITVERMAAVPFTFKDGLHIPRFSQLAFPRYPYGMDSDLNPDPKTFYYKRHLKKRTGEDAAKFHFASVSDDTLAWGTGMHACPGRFLAQEALKLIFLRLVSRYDIKHDGEKRPGPDRMMGLFMGPDSSANILVKEVSSSA
;
A
#
# COMPACT_ATOMS: atom_id res chain seq x y z
N MET A 1 -0.94 -9.61 23.01
CA MET A 1 -0.09 -9.13 21.89
C MET A 1 1.14 -8.36 22.37
N GLU A 2 1.03 -7.46 23.35
CA GLU A 2 2.16 -6.66 23.83
C GLU A 2 3.39 -7.45 24.32
N LYS A 3 3.20 -8.62 24.96
CA LYS A 3 4.33 -9.43 25.46
C LYS A 3 5.10 -10.22 24.38
N ALA A 4 4.58 -10.32 23.15
CA ALA A 4 5.23 -11.03 22.03
C ALA A 4 5.70 -10.10 20.91
N SER A 5 5.22 -8.85 20.90
CA SER A 5 5.61 -7.86 19.91
C SER A 5 6.93 -7.21 20.30
N VAL A 6 7.96 -7.49 19.51
CA VAL A 6 9.29 -6.87 19.64
C VAL A 6 9.32 -5.44 19.09
N ILE A 7 8.20 -4.98 18.49
CA ILE A 7 8.08 -3.62 17.96
C ILE A 7 8.30 -2.57 19.06
N LYS A 8 7.82 -2.82 20.29
CA LYS A 8 8.05 -1.91 21.42
C LYS A 8 9.53 -1.88 21.83
N ASP A 9 10.19 -3.04 21.82
CA ASP A 9 11.60 -3.17 22.21
C ASP A 9 12.54 -2.43 21.24
N ILE A 10 12.15 -2.30 19.97
CA ILE A 10 12.90 -1.57 18.95
C ILE A 10 12.48 -0.10 18.81
N CYS A 11 11.61 0.40 19.69
CA CYS A 11 11.02 1.75 19.57
C CYS A 11 10.39 2.00 18.18
N GLY A 12 9.81 0.95 17.60
CA GLY A 12 9.15 1.01 16.29
C GLY A 12 7.89 1.85 16.33
N PRO A 13 7.28 2.11 15.16
CA PRO A 13 6.10 2.95 15.08
C PRO A 13 4.88 2.18 15.61
N GLU A 14 4.00 2.86 16.34
CA GLU A 14 2.80 2.29 16.94
C GLU A 14 1.55 2.79 16.23
N MET A 15 0.57 1.90 16.02
CA MET A 15 -0.67 2.29 15.35
C MET A 15 -1.59 3.04 16.34
N THR A 16 -1.49 4.36 16.36
CA THR A 16 -2.29 5.27 17.21
C THR A 16 -3.73 5.39 16.71
N GLU A 17 -4.64 5.90 17.54
CA GLU A 17 -6.04 6.13 17.14
C GLU A 17 -6.15 7.19 16.03
N GLU A 18 -5.27 8.20 16.06
CA GLU A 18 -5.15 9.24 15.04
C GLU A 18 -4.75 8.61 13.70
N ALA A 19 -3.68 7.80 13.69
CA ALA A 19 -3.21 7.10 12.49
C ALA A 19 -4.28 6.14 11.93
N GLN A 20 -5.03 5.43 12.78
CA GLN A 20 -6.12 4.57 12.34
C GLN A 20 -7.25 5.37 11.70
N THR A 21 -7.61 6.51 12.29
CA THR A 21 -8.71 7.35 11.81
C THR A 21 -8.39 7.91 10.44
N ILE A 22 -7.21 8.51 10.27
CA ILE A 22 -6.82 9.11 8.99
C ILE A 22 -6.69 8.04 7.88
N ALA A 23 -6.16 6.85 8.20
CA ALA A 23 -6.01 5.78 7.23
C ALA A 23 -7.37 5.21 6.79
N ARG A 24 -8.32 5.05 7.72
CA ARG A 24 -9.64 4.48 7.43
C ARG A 24 -10.59 5.46 6.76
N MET A 25 -10.53 6.74 7.14
CA MET A 25 -11.55 7.72 6.78
C MET A 25 -11.01 8.81 5.86
N ASP A 26 -10.07 9.63 6.32
CA ASP A 26 -9.65 10.84 5.60
C ASP A 26 -8.96 10.53 4.28
N LEU A 27 -8.06 9.52 4.28
CA LEU A 27 -7.40 9.06 3.07
C LEU A 27 -8.40 8.71 1.97
N ASN A 28 -9.43 7.93 2.31
CA ASN A 28 -10.44 7.48 1.36
C ASN A 28 -11.34 8.61 0.84
N LYS A 29 -11.64 9.61 1.67
CA LYS A 29 -12.39 10.81 1.28
C LYS A 29 -11.59 11.70 0.33
N ALA A 30 -10.27 11.78 0.54
CA ALA A 30 -9.36 12.62 -0.24
C ALA A 30 -8.99 12.03 -1.60
N LEU A 31 -9.19 10.73 -1.85
CA LEU A 31 -8.73 10.06 -3.07
C LEU A 31 -9.12 10.78 -4.37
N ASN A 32 -10.33 11.33 -4.47
CA ASN A 32 -10.76 12.06 -5.67
C ASN A 32 -9.85 13.24 -5.99
N LYS A 33 -9.39 13.97 -4.96
CA LYS A 33 -8.48 15.12 -5.11
C LYS A 33 -7.02 14.70 -5.30
N LEU A 34 -6.68 13.46 -4.93
CA LEU A 34 -5.31 12.94 -4.95
C LEU A 34 -4.94 12.27 -6.27
N ILE A 35 -5.90 11.85 -7.12
CA ILE A 35 -5.58 11.12 -8.37
C ILE A 35 -4.59 11.89 -9.25
N GLN A 36 -4.86 13.17 -9.54
CA GLN A 36 -3.99 13.97 -10.39
C GLN A 36 -2.60 14.18 -9.78
N PRO A 37 -2.45 14.59 -8.51
CA PRO A 37 -1.14 14.64 -7.85
C PRO A 37 -0.38 13.31 -7.88
N MET A 38 -1.07 12.18 -7.72
CA MET A 38 -0.44 10.86 -7.82
C MET A 38 0.01 10.55 -9.24
N GLN A 39 -0.79 10.88 -10.25
CA GLN A 39 -0.44 10.71 -11.66
C GLN A 39 0.82 11.51 -12.04
N GLU A 40 0.90 12.77 -11.63
CA GLU A 40 2.08 13.62 -11.87
C GLU A 40 3.35 13.04 -11.26
N VAL A 41 3.25 12.50 -10.04
CA VAL A 41 4.36 11.86 -9.35
C VAL A 41 4.81 10.59 -10.07
N VAL A 42 3.87 9.79 -10.57
CA VAL A 42 4.18 8.62 -11.40
C VAL A 42 4.90 9.05 -12.68
N ALA A 43 4.38 10.04 -13.40
CA ALA A 43 5.03 10.52 -14.63
C ALA A 43 6.48 10.96 -14.38
N LYS A 44 6.71 11.81 -13.38
CA LYS A 44 8.05 12.28 -12.98
C LYS A 44 8.98 11.14 -12.55
N ALA A 45 8.44 10.12 -11.87
CA ALA A 45 9.22 8.97 -11.43
C ALA A 45 9.64 8.10 -12.61
N TYR A 46 8.75 7.84 -13.57
CA TYR A 46 9.12 7.12 -14.79
C TYR A 46 10.18 7.88 -15.58
N ASP A 47 10.01 9.18 -15.79
CA ASP A 47 10.95 9.99 -16.57
C ASP A 47 12.34 10.08 -15.90
N LYS A 48 12.42 9.91 -14.57
CA LYS A 48 13.68 9.91 -13.82
C LYS A 48 14.35 8.55 -13.71
N GLU A 49 13.58 7.49 -13.49
CA GLU A 49 14.11 6.17 -13.13
C GLU A 49 14.23 5.22 -14.33
N MET A 50 13.48 5.46 -15.42
CA MET A 50 13.59 4.66 -16.65
C MET A 50 14.83 5.08 -17.46
N PRO A 51 15.70 4.14 -17.87
CA PRO A 51 16.75 4.44 -18.83
C PRO A 51 16.17 4.72 -20.23
N ALA A 52 17.00 5.25 -21.13
CA ALA A 52 16.63 5.33 -22.54
C ALA A 52 16.44 3.91 -23.11
N CYS A 53 15.21 3.55 -23.46
CA CYS A 53 14.83 2.19 -23.89
C CYS A 53 14.44 2.15 -25.38
N SER A 54 15.25 2.77 -26.26
CA SER A 54 14.97 2.76 -27.71
C SER A 54 15.01 1.35 -28.33
N ASP A 55 15.81 0.46 -27.72
CA ASP A 55 15.76 -0.98 -27.95
C ASP A 55 15.55 -1.74 -26.63
N TRP A 56 15.36 -3.05 -26.71
CA TRP A 56 15.15 -3.92 -25.55
C TRP A 56 16.23 -3.75 -24.49
N THR A 57 15.84 -3.19 -23.36
CA THR A 57 16.73 -2.83 -22.25
C THR A 57 16.32 -3.60 -21.01
N SER A 58 17.29 -4.24 -20.34
CA SER A 58 17.06 -4.96 -19.09
C SER A 58 16.96 -3.97 -17.94
N ILE A 59 15.87 -4.05 -17.16
CA ILE A 59 15.66 -3.26 -15.95
C ILE A 59 15.18 -4.15 -14.80
N ASN A 60 15.41 -3.69 -13.57
CA ASN A 60 14.78 -4.28 -12.40
C ASN A 60 13.40 -3.63 -12.15
N PRO A 61 12.28 -4.32 -12.41
CA PRO A 61 10.94 -3.74 -12.25
C PRO A 61 10.56 -3.52 -10.79
N TYR A 62 11.06 -4.32 -9.85
CA TYR A 62 10.76 -4.13 -8.42
C TYR A 62 11.26 -2.77 -7.94
N HIS A 63 12.48 -2.39 -8.34
CA HIS A 63 13.04 -1.08 -8.03
C HIS A 63 12.14 0.04 -8.54
N LEU A 64 11.78 0.02 -9.83
CA LEU A 64 10.89 1.01 -10.46
C LEU A 64 9.54 1.11 -9.73
N ILE A 65 8.89 -0.02 -9.48
CA ILE A 65 7.58 -0.11 -8.82
C ILE A 65 7.65 0.43 -7.40
N ALA A 66 8.59 -0.06 -6.59
CA ALA A 66 8.75 0.34 -5.20
C ALA A 66 9.10 1.83 -5.09
N GLN A 67 9.91 2.35 -6.02
CA GLN A 67 10.23 3.76 -6.12
C GLN A 67 9.00 4.62 -6.42
N ASN A 68 8.21 4.23 -7.42
CA ASN A 68 6.98 4.91 -7.81
C ASN A 68 5.96 4.93 -6.66
N PHE A 69 5.68 3.76 -6.08
CA PHE A 69 4.72 3.66 -4.99
C PHE A 69 5.18 4.43 -3.74
N ALA A 70 6.48 4.39 -3.40
CA ALA A 70 7.01 5.18 -2.29
C ALA A 70 6.81 6.68 -2.51
N ARG A 71 6.98 7.19 -3.73
CA ARG A 71 6.74 8.61 -4.06
C ARG A 71 5.25 8.98 -4.01
N ILE A 72 4.37 8.10 -4.47
CA ILE A 72 2.92 8.28 -4.31
C ILE A 72 2.57 8.35 -2.83
N ALA A 73 3.05 7.38 -2.05
CA ALA A 73 2.79 7.31 -0.61
C ALA A 73 3.32 8.55 0.11
N THR A 74 4.54 9.02 -0.17
CA THR A 74 5.05 10.26 0.43
C THR A 74 4.24 11.48 -0.01
N ARG A 75 3.83 11.58 -1.29
CA ARG A 75 2.98 12.70 -1.77
C ARG A 75 1.65 12.80 -1.04
N VAL A 76 1.05 11.66 -0.71
CA VAL A 76 -0.21 11.57 0.03
C VAL A 76 -0.01 11.80 1.53
N MET A 77 1.12 11.36 2.09
CA MET A 77 1.35 11.44 3.53
C MET A 77 1.90 12.80 3.98
N VAL A 78 2.86 13.37 3.24
CA VAL A 78 3.60 14.58 3.67
C VAL A 78 3.46 15.77 2.73
N GLY A 79 2.54 15.70 1.77
CA GLY A 79 2.29 16.82 0.86
C GLY A 79 3.42 17.05 -0.15
N PRO A 80 3.27 18.05 -1.04
CA PRO A 80 4.29 18.38 -2.04
C PRO A 80 5.61 18.92 -1.44
N GLU A 81 5.57 19.46 -0.22
CA GLU A 81 6.71 20.15 0.42
C GLU A 81 7.82 19.18 0.83
N LEU A 82 7.43 17.95 1.19
CA LEU A 82 8.35 16.94 1.71
C LEU A 82 8.34 15.64 0.90
N CYS A 83 7.50 15.48 -0.13
CA CYS A 83 7.41 14.17 -0.79
C CYS A 83 8.65 13.75 -1.58
N GLU A 84 9.55 14.69 -1.88
CA GLU A 84 10.81 14.47 -2.58
C GLU A 84 12.04 14.65 -1.66
N GLY A 85 13.24 14.40 -2.19
CA GLY A 85 14.49 14.66 -1.47
C GLY A 85 14.71 13.76 -0.25
N ARG A 86 15.11 14.37 0.87
CA ARG A 86 15.59 13.64 2.06
C ARG A 86 14.49 12.83 2.74
N TRP A 87 13.25 13.30 2.78
CA TRP A 87 12.17 12.55 3.41
C TRP A 87 11.92 11.21 2.72
N LEU A 88 11.94 11.19 1.39
CA LEU A 88 11.73 9.98 0.60
C LEU A 88 12.82 8.93 0.89
N THR A 89 14.09 9.34 0.89
CA THR A 89 15.21 8.43 1.18
C THR A 89 15.19 8.00 2.65
N LEU A 90 14.94 8.93 3.57
CA LEU A 90 14.81 8.67 5.00
C LEU A 90 13.69 7.67 5.31
N SER A 91 12.56 7.77 4.62
CA SER A 91 11.44 6.84 4.79
C SER A 91 11.83 5.41 4.40
N ARG A 92 12.60 5.24 3.33
CA ARG A 92 13.14 3.92 2.93
C ARG A 92 14.13 3.40 3.96
N ASP A 93 15.05 4.25 4.44
CA ASP A 93 16.04 3.91 5.46
C ASP A 93 15.35 3.47 6.77
N TYR A 94 14.31 4.21 7.17
CA TYR A 94 13.48 3.92 8.34
C TYR A 94 12.78 2.57 8.21
N ILE A 95 12.08 2.33 7.09
CA ILE A 95 11.35 1.08 6.85
C ILE A 95 12.30 -0.12 6.86
N ASN A 96 13.44 -0.01 6.16
CA ASN A 96 14.47 -1.05 6.17
C ASN A 96 14.97 -1.37 7.58
N SER A 97 15.11 -0.36 8.42
CA SER A 97 15.58 -0.51 9.81
C SER A 97 14.52 -1.15 10.69
N VAL A 98 13.26 -0.71 10.60
CA VAL A 98 12.13 -1.24 11.38
C VAL A 98 11.79 -2.67 10.97
N THR A 99 11.98 -3.06 9.71
CA THR A 99 11.78 -4.43 9.25
C THR A 99 12.87 -5.38 9.75
N LYS A 100 14.13 -4.92 9.82
CA LYS A 100 15.28 -5.76 10.23
C LYS A 100 15.47 -5.85 11.75
N ALA A 101 15.29 -4.75 12.47
CA ALA A 101 15.57 -4.66 13.91
C ALA A 101 14.84 -5.73 14.76
N PRO A 102 13.57 -6.10 14.52
CA PRO A 102 12.89 -7.13 15.31
C PRO A 102 13.57 -8.50 15.23
N GLY A 103 14.07 -8.88 14.05
CA GLY A 103 14.80 -10.14 13.86
C GLY A 103 16.11 -10.14 14.66
N VAL A 104 16.86 -9.03 14.59
CA VAL A 104 18.11 -8.85 15.32
C VAL A 104 17.87 -8.91 16.84
N VAL A 105 16.86 -8.19 17.34
CA VAL A 105 16.55 -8.17 18.78
C VAL A 105 16.07 -9.54 19.27
N ARG A 106 15.22 -10.23 18.50
CA ARG A 106 14.78 -11.60 18.84
C ARG A 106 15.94 -12.59 18.90
N HIS A 107 16.90 -12.45 18.01
CA HIS A 107 18.05 -13.35 17.91
C HIS A 107 19.09 -13.11 19.01
N LYS A 108 19.41 -11.85 19.31
CA LYS A 108 20.49 -11.49 20.25
C LYS A 108 20.06 -11.41 21.71
N TYR A 109 18.81 -11.08 22.01
CA TYR A 109 18.36 -10.75 23.37
C TYR A 109 17.31 -11.75 23.87
N HIS A 110 17.54 -12.29 25.07
CA HIS A 110 16.53 -13.05 25.80
C HIS A 110 15.26 -12.19 25.99
N PRO A 111 14.03 -12.75 25.95
CA PRO A 111 12.80 -11.97 26.06
C PRO A 111 12.74 -10.95 27.21
N TRP A 112 13.32 -11.24 28.38
CA TRP A 112 13.34 -10.27 29.48
C TRP A 112 14.28 -9.08 29.22
N LEU A 113 15.36 -9.27 28.44
CA LEU A 113 16.43 -8.29 28.22
C LEU A 113 16.21 -7.41 27.00
N ARG A 114 15.15 -7.63 26.21
CA ARG A 114 14.94 -6.91 24.95
C ARG A 114 14.84 -5.40 25.12
N TRP A 115 14.36 -4.91 26.26
CA TRP A 115 14.31 -3.48 26.58
C TRP A 115 15.69 -2.80 26.58
N VAL A 116 16.78 -3.55 26.76
CA VAL A 116 18.16 -3.04 26.73
C VAL A 116 18.56 -2.66 25.30
N ALA A 117 17.97 -3.28 24.28
CA ALA A 117 18.35 -3.09 22.88
C ALA A 117 18.29 -1.62 22.45
N LYS A 118 17.37 -0.82 22.98
CA LYS A 118 17.27 0.62 22.69
C LYS A 118 18.47 1.47 23.14
N TYR A 119 19.34 0.93 24.00
CA TYR A 119 20.53 1.60 24.51
C TYR A 119 21.84 1.09 23.91
N VAL A 120 21.85 -0.10 23.32
CA VAL A 120 23.10 -0.76 22.87
C VAL A 120 23.04 -1.29 21.44
N GLU A 121 21.86 -1.59 20.90
CA GLU A 121 21.75 -2.28 19.61
C GLU A 121 21.78 -1.26 18.46
N PRO A 122 22.77 -1.34 17.54
CA PRO A 122 22.88 -0.38 16.43
C PRO A 122 21.64 -0.32 15.53
N SER A 123 20.96 -1.46 15.32
CA SER A 123 19.73 -1.50 14.52
C SER A 123 18.58 -0.73 15.16
N VAL A 124 18.50 -0.68 16.50
CA VAL A 124 17.49 0.11 17.22
C VAL A 124 17.89 1.59 17.28
N HIS A 125 19.18 1.89 17.44
CA HIS A 125 19.68 3.26 17.32
C HIS A 125 19.40 3.87 15.95
N ALA A 126 19.49 3.08 14.87
CA ALA A 126 19.11 3.53 13.53
C ALA A 126 17.63 3.93 13.45
N VAL A 127 16.72 3.12 13.99
CA VAL A 127 15.27 3.45 14.05
C VAL A 127 15.04 4.77 14.79
N LEU A 128 15.67 4.94 15.96
CA LEU A 128 15.55 6.18 16.75
C LEU A 128 16.15 7.40 16.04
N LYS A 129 17.30 7.23 15.39
CA LYS A 129 17.96 8.27 14.59
C LYS A 129 17.03 8.76 13.48
N TYR A 130 16.49 7.84 12.68
CA TYR A 130 15.65 8.18 11.55
C TYR A 130 14.32 8.80 11.98
N ARG A 131 13.74 8.36 13.09
CA ARG A 131 12.54 8.99 13.68
C ARG A 131 12.81 10.44 14.08
N ARG A 132 13.93 10.72 14.76
CA ARG A 132 14.31 12.09 15.13
C ARG A 132 14.52 12.96 13.90
N GLU A 133 15.26 12.46 12.92
CA GLU A 133 15.50 13.18 11.67
C GLU A 133 14.19 13.49 10.92
N GLY A 134 13.25 12.53 10.89
CA GLY A 134 11.93 12.73 10.30
C GLY A 134 11.14 13.82 11.03
N ALA A 135 11.16 13.81 12.37
CA ALA A 135 10.52 14.85 13.17
C ALA A 135 11.11 16.25 12.88
N GLU A 136 12.43 16.37 12.70
CA GLU A 136 13.07 17.65 12.35
C GLU A 136 12.71 18.13 10.94
N LEU A 137 12.66 17.24 9.95
CA LEU A 137 12.21 17.59 8.59
C LEU A 137 10.74 18.02 8.56
N LEU A 138 9.90 17.38 9.38
CA LEU A 138 8.47 17.67 9.46
C LEU A 138 8.17 19.00 10.18
N ARG A 139 8.98 19.34 11.18
CA ARG A 139 8.80 20.50 12.08
C ARG A 139 8.40 21.79 11.36
N PRO A 140 9.16 22.32 10.37
CA PRO A 140 8.82 23.58 9.73
C PRO A 140 7.46 23.56 9.02
N VAL A 141 7.11 22.44 8.37
CA VAL A 141 5.82 22.28 7.68
C VAL A 141 4.68 22.21 8.68
N LEU A 142 4.86 21.46 9.77
CA LEU A 142 3.84 21.33 10.81
C LEU A 142 3.61 22.66 11.54
N GLU A 143 4.67 23.40 11.88
CA GLU A 143 4.58 24.70 12.54
C GLU A 143 3.89 25.74 11.64
N ALA A 144 4.21 25.76 10.34
CA ALA A 144 3.54 26.62 9.37
C ALA A 144 2.03 26.32 9.29
N ARG A 145 1.64 25.04 9.21
CA ARG A 145 0.23 24.62 9.14
C ARG A 145 -0.53 24.89 10.44
N ILE A 146 0.13 24.78 11.59
CA ILE A 146 -0.45 25.19 12.88
C ILE A 146 -0.77 26.69 12.88
N ALA A 147 0.19 27.53 12.45
CA ALA A 147 -0.01 28.97 12.37
C ALA A 147 -1.10 29.38 11.36
N GLU A 148 -1.18 28.69 10.23
CA GLU A 148 -2.24 28.88 9.22
C GLU A 148 -3.62 28.53 9.79
N LEU A 149 -3.72 27.40 10.51
CA LEU A 149 -4.98 26.96 11.11
C LEU A 149 -5.43 27.88 12.24
N ASP A 150 -4.49 28.41 13.04
CA ASP A 150 -4.77 29.33 14.15
C ASP A 150 -5.15 30.75 13.67
N SER A 151 -4.66 31.16 12.49
CA SER A 151 -5.01 32.45 11.89
C SER A 151 -6.32 32.43 11.08
N THR A 152 -6.80 31.25 10.70
CA THR A 152 -8.02 31.11 9.90
C THR A 152 -9.25 31.03 10.80
N ALA A 153 -10.20 31.96 10.68
CA ALA A 153 -11.46 31.88 11.43
C ALA A 153 -12.29 30.63 11.00
N PRO A 154 -12.85 29.85 11.95
CA PRO A 154 -13.69 28.71 11.61
C PRO A 154 -14.94 29.18 10.85
N ARG A 155 -15.32 28.46 9.78
CA ARG A 155 -16.60 28.69 9.11
C ARG A 155 -17.67 27.82 9.76
N THR A 156 -18.80 28.40 10.11
CA THR A 156 -19.95 27.67 10.63
C THR A 156 -20.75 27.08 9.46
N LEU A 157 -20.69 25.75 9.29
CA LEU A 157 -21.48 25.03 8.28
C LEU A 157 -22.34 23.99 9.00
N GLY A 158 -23.66 24.21 9.02
CA GLY A 158 -24.62 23.28 9.62
C GLY A 158 -24.47 23.10 11.14
N GLY A 159 -24.10 24.16 11.88
CA GLY A 159 -23.92 24.11 13.33
C GLY A 159 -22.63 23.46 13.81
N LYS A 160 -21.71 23.09 12.90
CA LYS A 160 -20.35 22.65 13.22
C LYS A 160 -19.35 23.66 12.65
N GLU A 161 -18.40 24.07 13.49
CA GLU A 161 -17.24 24.84 13.05
C GLU A 161 -16.32 23.92 12.23
N ARG A 162 -16.04 24.33 10.99
CA ARG A 162 -15.08 23.64 10.11
C ARG A 162 -14.20 24.67 9.42
N HIS A 163 -12.90 24.41 9.42
CA HIS A 163 -11.97 25.10 8.55
C HIS A 163 -12.05 24.48 7.15
N GLU A 164 -11.98 25.32 6.11
CA GLU A 164 -11.80 24.83 4.76
C GLU A 164 -10.40 24.23 4.64
N ARG A 165 -10.30 22.95 4.23
CA ARG A 165 -9.01 22.27 4.11
C ARG A 165 -8.24 22.83 2.91
N GLN A 166 -7.15 23.53 3.19
CA GLN A 166 -6.22 24.03 2.18
C GLN A 166 -5.29 22.92 1.67
N HIS A 167 -4.91 22.01 2.57
CA HIS A 167 -4.00 20.91 2.30
C HIS A 167 -4.74 19.57 2.34
N GLU A 168 -4.50 18.73 1.35
CA GLU A 168 -5.11 17.40 1.27
C GLU A 168 -4.02 16.33 1.36
N ASP A 169 -3.52 16.11 2.59
CA ASP A 169 -2.52 15.10 2.92
C ASP A 169 -2.59 14.70 4.40
N ALA A 170 -1.83 13.67 4.79
CA ALA A 170 -1.90 13.13 6.15
C ALA A 170 -1.38 14.07 7.24
N ILE A 171 -0.49 15.03 6.95
CA ILE A 171 -0.06 16.02 7.96
C ILE A 171 -1.27 16.85 8.39
N GLN A 172 -2.06 17.33 7.43
CA GLN A 172 -3.26 18.11 7.72
C GLN A 172 -4.32 17.27 8.46
N TRP A 173 -4.57 16.04 8.00
CA TRP A 173 -5.56 15.17 8.64
C TRP A 173 -5.16 14.81 10.07
N LEU A 174 -3.87 14.54 10.32
CA LEU A 174 -3.36 14.27 11.66
C LEU A 174 -3.47 15.51 12.54
N LEU A 175 -3.09 16.69 12.05
CA LEU A 175 -3.23 17.95 12.80
C LEU A 175 -4.66 18.15 13.33
N GLU A 176 -5.65 17.97 12.46
CA GLU A 176 -7.07 18.08 12.81
C GLU A 176 -7.47 17.03 13.85
N GLU A 177 -7.04 15.78 13.68
CA GLU A 177 -7.40 14.67 14.56
C GLU A 177 -6.75 14.77 15.94
N PHE A 178 -5.49 15.22 16.02
CA PHE A 178 -4.82 15.53 17.28
C PHE A 178 -5.59 16.61 18.05
N ARG A 179 -5.97 17.70 17.37
CA ARG A 179 -6.74 18.80 17.98
C ARG A 179 -8.14 18.35 18.43
N ALA A 180 -8.85 17.59 17.60
CA ALA A 180 -10.18 17.07 17.93
C ALA A 180 -10.17 16.18 19.18
N ARG A 181 -9.04 15.52 19.47
CA ARG A 181 -8.83 14.70 20.67
C ARG A 181 -8.22 15.45 21.85
N GLY A 182 -8.02 16.77 21.74
CA GLY A 182 -7.38 17.59 22.78
C GLY A 182 -5.90 17.27 23.00
N LYS A 183 -5.23 16.66 22.01
CA LYS A 183 -3.81 16.31 22.07
C LYS A 183 -2.97 17.33 21.29
N LYS A 184 -1.73 17.55 21.75
CA LYS A 184 -0.78 18.42 21.03
C LYS A 184 -0.14 17.68 19.85
N PRO A 185 -0.25 18.17 18.60
CA PRO A 185 0.41 17.58 17.45
C PRO A 185 1.90 17.94 17.47
N THR A 186 2.74 17.10 18.07
CA THR A 186 4.20 17.30 18.05
C THR A 186 4.79 16.72 16.76
N PRO A 187 5.92 17.26 16.25
CA PRO A 187 6.57 16.70 15.05
C PRO A 187 6.88 15.20 15.18
N ASP A 188 7.31 14.76 16.37
CA ASP A 188 7.58 13.35 16.64
C ASP A 188 6.31 12.48 16.57
N ALA A 189 5.19 12.92 17.15
CA ALA A 189 3.94 12.16 17.15
C ALA A 189 3.32 12.06 15.74
N VAL A 190 3.38 13.14 14.97
CA VAL A 190 2.89 13.17 13.59
C VAL A 190 3.78 12.33 12.68
N ALA A 191 5.12 12.47 12.77
CA ALA A 191 6.06 11.67 11.98
C ALA A 191 5.91 10.17 12.27
N GLN A 192 5.76 9.78 13.54
CA GLN A 192 5.53 8.39 13.95
C GLN A 192 4.23 7.81 13.37
N SER A 193 3.16 8.61 13.33
CA SER A 193 1.86 8.24 12.72
C SER A 193 1.95 8.09 11.21
N ILE A 194 2.77 8.90 10.54
CA ILE A 194 3.04 8.74 9.10
C ILE A 194 3.87 7.49 8.83
N TYR A 195 4.93 7.28 9.62
CA TYR A 195 5.81 6.13 9.46
C TYR A 195 5.10 4.79 9.66
N VAL A 196 4.17 4.68 10.62
CA VAL A 196 3.42 3.42 10.80
C VAL A 196 2.61 3.06 9.55
N ILE A 197 2.01 4.05 8.89
CA ILE A 197 1.23 3.86 7.67
C ILE A 197 2.15 3.50 6.50
N MET A 198 3.27 4.22 6.35
CA MET A 198 4.24 3.98 5.28
C MET A 198 4.88 2.58 5.37
N THR A 199 5.29 2.15 6.58
CA THR A 199 5.83 0.81 6.81
C THR A 199 4.84 -0.28 6.44
N ALA A 200 3.55 -0.10 6.73
CA ALA A 200 2.53 -1.08 6.36
C ALA A 200 2.24 -1.14 4.84
N ALA A 201 2.40 -0.01 4.14
CA ALA A 201 1.95 0.13 2.76
C ALA A 201 3.00 -0.27 1.71
N ILE A 202 4.28 0.10 1.90
CA ILE A 202 5.26 0.08 0.81
C ILE A 202 5.62 -1.34 0.34
N ASP A 203 6.06 -2.20 1.24
CA ASP A 203 6.53 -3.55 0.85
C ASP A 203 5.38 -4.40 0.29
N SER A 204 4.23 -4.39 0.99
CA SER A 204 3.06 -5.18 0.59
C SER A 204 2.51 -4.78 -0.78
N THR A 205 2.42 -3.48 -1.07
CA THR A 205 1.93 -2.99 -2.36
C THR A 205 2.95 -3.20 -3.47
N SER A 206 4.24 -3.03 -3.20
CA SER A 206 5.31 -3.24 -4.18
C SER A 206 5.43 -4.71 -4.59
N SER A 207 5.33 -5.65 -3.64
CA SER A 207 5.28 -7.08 -3.95
C SER A 207 4.03 -7.44 -4.75
N THR A 208 2.88 -6.88 -4.38
CA THR A 208 1.61 -7.08 -5.11
C THR A 208 1.70 -6.62 -6.56
N ALA A 209 2.26 -5.43 -6.79
CA ALA A 209 2.52 -4.92 -8.12
C ALA A 209 3.50 -5.79 -8.92
N LEU A 210 4.56 -6.30 -8.29
CA LEU A 210 5.51 -7.15 -9.02
C LEU A 210 4.87 -8.47 -9.47
N TRP A 211 4.04 -9.09 -8.62
CA TRP A 211 3.24 -10.26 -9.01
C TRP A 211 2.31 -9.97 -10.18
N MET A 212 1.56 -8.86 -10.11
CA MET A 212 0.68 -8.44 -11.20
C MET A 212 1.45 -8.23 -12.50
N LEU A 213 2.66 -7.65 -12.44
CA LEU A 213 3.49 -7.48 -13.62
C LEU A 213 3.90 -8.83 -14.22
N PHE A 214 4.39 -9.76 -13.40
CA PHE A 214 4.77 -11.09 -13.90
C PHE A 214 3.57 -11.87 -14.44
N ASP A 215 2.41 -11.80 -13.78
CA ASP A 215 1.18 -12.41 -14.28
C ASP A 215 0.78 -11.79 -15.63
N LEU A 216 1.01 -10.49 -15.83
CA LEU A 216 0.66 -9.80 -17.07
C LEU A 216 1.59 -10.19 -18.22
N LEU A 217 2.88 -10.43 -17.92
CA LEU A 217 3.84 -10.99 -18.86
C LEU A 217 3.52 -12.43 -19.27
N ASP A 218 2.93 -13.21 -18.36
CA ASP A 218 2.51 -14.59 -18.63
C ASP A 218 1.16 -14.68 -19.39
N HIS A 219 0.41 -13.58 -19.48
CA HIS A 219 -0.90 -13.51 -20.13
C HIS A 219 -0.94 -12.38 -21.17
N PRO A 220 -0.32 -12.57 -22.35
CA PRO A 220 -0.27 -11.55 -23.40
C PRO A 220 -1.65 -11.18 -23.94
N ASP A 221 -2.63 -12.08 -23.86
CA ASP A 221 -4.04 -11.82 -24.18
C ASP A 221 -4.66 -10.81 -23.20
N ALA A 222 -4.41 -10.96 -21.89
CA ALA A 222 -4.83 -9.98 -20.88
C ALA A 222 -4.13 -8.63 -21.09
N MET A 223 -2.83 -8.63 -21.41
CA MET A 223 -2.07 -7.41 -21.72
C MET A 223 -2.68 -6.65 -22.90
N ALA A 224 -3.00 -7.34 -24.00
CA ALA A 224 -3.58 -6.73 -25.19
C ALA A 224 -4.94 -6.08 -24.88
N GLU A 225 -5.83 -6.80 -24.21
CA GLU A 225 -7.16 -6.26 -23.86
C GLU A 225 -7.09 -5.12 -22.84
N ILE A 226 -6.16 -5.18 -21.88
CA ILE A 226 -5.94 -4.07 -20.94
C ILE A 226 -5.44 -2.82 -21.70
N ARG A 227 -4.54 -2.96 -22.68
CA ARG A 227 -4.10 -1.83 -23.52
C ARG A 227 -5.26 -1.23 -24.31
N GLU A 228 -6.11 -2.07 -24.92
CA GLU A 228 -7.32 -1.62 -25.61
C GLU A 228 -8.30 -0.90 -24.67
N GLU A 229 -8.51 -1.44 -23.46
CA GLU A 229 -9.36 -0.82 -22.44
C GLU A 229 -8.84 0.58 -22.05
N ILE A 230 -7.52 0.71 -21.88
CA ILE A 230 -6.88 1.97 -21.55
C ILE A 230 -7.05 2.99 -22.67
N LEU A 231 -6.78 2.60 -23.92
CA LEU A 231 -6.95 3.47 -25.10
C LEU A 231 -8.40 3.94 -25.24
N ARG A 232 -9.37 3.05 -25.02
CA ARG A 232 -10.80 3.38 -25.07
C ARG A 232 -11.19 4.41 -24.02
N VAL A 233 -10.71 4.25 -22.78
CA VAL A 233 -11.06 5.18 -21.68
C VAL A 233 -10.33 6.52 -21.82
N SER A 234 -9.07 6.51 -22.25
CA SER A 234 -8.27 7.74 -22.43
C SER A 234 -8.56 8.48 -23.74
N GLY A 235 -9.33 7.87 -24.65
CA GLY A 235 -9.53 8.37 -26.02
C GLY A 235 -8.23 8.40 -26.84
N GLY A 236 -7.25 7.56 -26.50
CA GLY A 236 -5.93 7.52 -27.13
C GLY A 236 -4.98 8.64 -26.70
N SER A 237 -5.35 9.50 -25.74
CA SER A 237 -4.48 10.57 -25.27
C SER A 237 -3.38 10.06 -24.33
N ALA A 238 -2.12 10.33 -24.67
CA ALA A 238 -0.96 10.02 -23.84
C ALA A 238 -0.91 10.84 -22.54
N ASP A 239 -1.47 12.05 -22.57
CA ASP A 239 -1.50 13.01 -21.44
C ASP A 239 -2.87 13.10 -20.77
N PHE A 240 -3.68 12.03 -20.89
CA PHE A 240 -5.01 11.98 -20.30
C PHE A 240 -4.96 12.21 -18.78
N ALA A 241 -5.68 13.24 -18.30
CA ALA A 241 -5.79 13.55 -16.88
C ALA A 241 -6.76 12.57 -16.21
N TRP A 242 -6.22 11.52 -15.58
CA TRP A 242 -7.03 10.48 -14.95
C TRP A 242 -7.83 11.05 -13.79
N THR A 243 -9.09 10.64 -13.71
CA THR A 243 -9.97 10.87 -12.57
C THR A 243 -10.29 9.53 -11.92
N ARG A 244 -10.76 9.55 -10.67
CA ARG A 244 -11.18 8.30 -10.01
C ARG A 244 -12.32 7.62 -10.76
N GLN A 245 -13.19 8.39 -11.41
CA GLN A 245 -14.26 7.86 -12.25
C GLN A 245 -13.67 7.12 -13.47
N ALA A 246 -12.73 7.74 -14.19
CA ALA A 246 -12.07 7.09 -15.33
C ALA A 246 -11.30 5.82 -14.92
N LEU A 247 -10.63 5.82 -13.78
CA LEU A 247 -9.98 4.63 -13.22
C LEU A 247 -10.99 3.52 -12.84
N GLY A 248 -12.23 3.90 -12.53
CA GLY A 248 -13.34 2.97 -12.29
C GLY A 248 -13.82 2.25 -13.56
N GLU A 249 -13.62 2.84 -14.73
CA GLU A 249 -14.00 2.26 -16.04
C GLU A 249 -12.99 1.23 -16.57
N LEU A 250 -11.84 1.08 -15.91
CA LEU A 250 -10.82 0.05 -16.20
C LEU A 250 -11.21 -1.29 -15.57
N ARG A 251 -12.30 -1.88 -16.04
CA ARG A 251 -12.96 -3.06 -15.46
C ARG A 251 -12.16 -4.34 -15.67
N VAL A 252 -11.50 -4.49 -16.82
CA VAL A 252 -10.64 -5.64 -17.13
C VAL A 252 -9.38 -5.58 -16.27
N LEU A 253 -8.71 -4.43 -16.20
CA LEU A 253 -7.56 -4.24 -15.32
C LEU A 253 -7.91 -4.51 -13.85
N ASP A 254 -9.05 -3.99 -13.38
CA ASP A 254 -9.50 -4.20 -12.01
C ASP A 254 -9.78 -5.70 -11.69
N SER A 255 -10.35 -6.43 -12.65
CA SER A 255 -10.56 -7.87 -12.54
C SER A 255 -9.24 -8.66 -12.57
N PHE A 256 -8.31 -8.27 -13.45
CA PHE A 256 -6.97 -8.85 -13.53
C PHE A 256 -6.21 -8.68 -12.21
N MET A 257 -6.19 -7.46 -11.68
CA MET A 257 -5.54 -7.15 -10.40
C MET A 257 -6.13 -8.00 -9.26
N ARG A 258 -7.45 -8.22 -9.26
CA ARG A 258 -8.10 -9.04 -8.24
C ARG A 258 -7.78 -10.53 -8.39
N GLU A 259 -7.69 -11.03 -9.62
CA GLU A 259 -7.27 -12.41 -9.88
C GLU A 259 -5.82 -12.64 -9.47
N SER A 260 -4.92 -11.70 -9.75
CA SER A 260 -3.54 -11.74 -9.25
C SER A 260 -3.50 -11.81 -7.72
N LEU A 261 -4.29 -10.99 -7.03
CA LEU A 261 -4.34 -11.00 -5.55
C LEU A 261 -5.06 -12.23 -4.96
N ARG A 262 -5.78 -13.00 -5.77
CA ARG A 262 -6.37 -14.29 -5.39
C ARG A 262 -5.30 -15.37 -5.39
N VAL A 263 -4.46 -15.41 -6.43
CA VAL A 263 -3.43 -16.43 -6.58
C VAL A 263 -2.13 -16.10 -5.84
N HIS A 264 -1.93 -14.85 -5.43
CA HIS A 264 -0.76 -14.41 -4.67
C HIS A 264 -1.14 -13.78 -3.35
N SER A 265 -0.32 -14.02 -2.31
CA SER A 265 -0.67 -13.58 -0.96
C SER A 265 0.55 -13.11 -0.17
N PHE A 266 0.66 -11.80 0.05
CA PHE A 266 1.76 -11.22 0.83
C PHE A 266 1.84 -11.78 2.26
N THR A 267 0.69 -12.03 2.89
CA THR A 267 0.60 -12.73 4.18
C THR A 267 -0.12 -14.06 3.99
N GLN A 268 0.39 -15.15 4.55
CA GLN A 268 -0.25 -16.47 4.42
C GLN A 268 -1.53 -16.60 5.27
N ILE A 269 -1.60 -15.83 6.36
CA ILE A 269 -2.77 -15.71 7.23
C ILE A 269 -3.23 -14.26 7.32
N THR A 270 -4.47 -14.04 7.75
CA THR A 270 -5.03 -12.71 8.00
C THR A 270 -5.97 -12.71 9.22
N VAL A 271 -6.38 -11.52 9.66
CA VAL A 271 -7.36 -11.31 10.74
C VAL A 271 -6.95 -12.01 12.04
N GLU A 272 -5.67 -11.82 12.41
CA GLU A 272 -5.09 -12.41 13.61
C GLU A 272 -5.71 -11.82 14.89
N ARG A 273 -6.34 -12.65 15.72
CA ARG A 273 -7.00 -12.26 16.97
C ARG A 273 -6.58 -13.15 18.11
N MET A 274 -6.80 -12.66 19.33
CA MET A 274 -6.70 -13.45 20.54
C MET A 274 -8.01 -13.31 21.31
N ALA A 275 -8.59 -14.44 21.71
CA ALA A 275 -9.80 -14.46 22.52
C ALA A 275 -9.50 -13.88 23.91
N ALA A 276 -9.88 -12.61 24.16
CA ALA A 276 -9.67 -11.98 25.46
C ALA A 276 -10.52 -12.61 26.57
N VAL A 277 -11.68 -13.12 26.17
CA VAL A 277 -12.65 -13.89 26.96
C VAL A 277 -13.06 -15.12 26.13
N PRO A 278 -13.47 -16.23 26.75
CA PRO A 278 -13.97 -17.38 26.00
C PRO A 278 -15.23 -17.01 25.21
N PHE A 279 -15.44 -17.64 24.06
CA PHE A 279 -16.57 -17.37 23.17
C PHE A 279 -17.11 -18.67 22.57
N THR A 280 -18.42 -18.87 22.61
CA THR A 280 -19.09 -20.02 21.97
C THR A 280 -19.92 -19.52 20.80
N PHE A 281 -19.64 -20.03 19.59
CA PHE A 281 -20.42 -19.74 18.39
C PHE A 281 -21.78 -20.44 18.43
N LYS A 282 -22.71 -20.02 17.55
CA LYS A 282 -24.07 -20.58 17.49
C LYS A 282 -24.11 -22.07 17.12
N ASP A 283 -23.09 -22.55 16.43
CA ASP A 283 -22.90 -23.97 16.06
C ASP A 283 -22.27 -24.82 17.18
N GLY A 284 -21.98 -24.22 18.34
CA GLY A 284 -21.39 -24.88 19.49
C GLY A 284 -19.86 -24.86 19.52
N LEU A 285 -19.18 -24.31 18.50
CA LEU A 285 -17.73 -24.17 18.53
C LEU A 285 -17.32 -23.26 19.70
N HIS A 286 -16.59 -23.82 20.67
CA HIS A 286 -16.09 -23.08 21.84
C HIS A 286 -14.64 -22.67 21.64
N ILE A 287 -14.36 -21.37 21.76
CA ILE A 287 -13.03 -20.79 21.75
C ILE A 287 -12.61 -20.45 23.18
N PRO A 288 -11.60 -21.14 23.73
CA PRO A 288 -11.07 -20.82 25.05
C PRO A 288 -10.44 -19.42 25.12
N ARG A 289 -10.32 -18.91 26.34
CA ARG A 289 -9.57 -17.68 26.59
C ARG A 289 -8.11 -17.85 26.17
N PHE A 290 -7.55 -16.80 25.59
CA PHE A 290 -6.18 -16.69 25.08
C PHE A 290 -5.84 -17.55 23.85
N SER A 291 -6.83 -18.24 23.25
CA SER A 291 -6.67 -18.85 21.95
C SER A 291 -6.37 -17.80 20.88
N GLN A 292 -5.35 -18.05 20.06
CA GLN A 292 -5.05 -17.26 18.87
C GLN A 292 -5.88 -17.79 17.69
N LEU A 293 -6.47 -16.87 16.95
CA LEU A 293 -7.30 -17.14 15.77
C LEU A 293 -6.68 -16.42 14.58
N ALA A 294 -6.62 -17.09 13.44
CA ALA A 294 -6.23 -16.50 12.17
C ALA A 294 -6.90 -17.26 11.04
N PHE A 295 -7.05 -16.61 9.89
CA PHE A 295 -7.73 -17.19 8.73
C PHE A 295 -6.73 -17.45 7.60
N PRO A 296 -6.77 -18.61 6.94
CA PRO A 296 -5.82 -18.99 5.91
C PRO A 296 -6.09 -18.19 4.63
N ARG A 297 -5.34 -17.11 4.39
CA ARG A 297 -5.60 -16.19 3.28
C ARG A 297 -5.38 -16.84 1.91
N TYR A 298 -4.22 -17.45 1.71
CA TYR A 298 -3.87 -18.08 0.43
C TYR A 298 -4.75 -19.30 0.11
N PRO A 299 -4.92 -20.28 1.04
CA PRO A 299 -5.80 -21.41 0.79
C PRO A 299 -7.24 -21.01 0.47
N TYR A 300 -7.76 -19.93 1.08
CA TYR A 300 -9.11 -19.44 0.79
C TYR A 300 -9.28 -18.94 -0.65
N GLY A 301 -8.25 -18.30 -1.22
CA GLY A 301 -8.24 -17.92 -2.64
C GLY A 301 -8.14 -19.12 -3.59
N MET A 302 -7.64 -20.25 -3.09
CA MET A 302 -7.47 -21.51 -3.84
C MET A 302 -8.58 -22.54 -3.59
N ASP A 303 -9.60 -22.18 -2.80
CA ASP A 303 -10.74 -23.05 -2.51
C ASP A 303 -11.63 -23.22 -3.75
N SER A 304 -11.82 -24.46 -4.19
CA SER A 304 -12.63 -24.80 -5.37
C SER A 304 -14.12 -24.54 -5.18
N ASP A 305 -14.61 -24.55 -3.94
CA ASP A 305 -16.02 -24.29 -3.63
C ASP A 305 -16.34 -22.80 -3.80
N LEU A 306 -15.35 -21.92 -3.63
CA LEU A 306 -15.46 -20.47 -3.81
C LEU A 306 -15.02 -20.01 -5.21
N ASN A 307 -14.00 -20.68 -5.76
CA ASN A 307 -13.36 -20.33 -7.02
C ASN A 307 -13.19 -21.59 -7.87
N PRO A 308 -14.17 -21.92 -8.75
CA PRO A 308 -14.06 -23.05 -9.66
C PRO A 308 -12.77 -22.98 -10.50
N ASP A 309 -12.10 -24.12 -10.68
CA ASP A 309 -10.76 -24.20 -11.30
C ASP A 309 -9.76 -23.20 -10.70
N PRO A 310 -9.47 -23.30 -9.38
CA PRO A 310 -8.73 -22.27 -8.65
C PRO A 310 -7.26 -22.16 -9.10
N LYS A 311 -6.71 -23.22 -9.70
CA LYS A 311 -5.34 -23.24 -10.24
C LYS A 311 -5.21 -22.53 -11.59
N THR A 312 -6.32 -22.29 -12.29
CA THR A 312 -6.33 -21.58 -13.56
C THR A 312 -6.41 -20.08 -13.29
N PHE A 313 -5.44 -19.34 -13.81
CA PHE A 313 -5.48 -17.89 -13.80
C PHE A 313 -6.45 -17.40 -14.88
N TYR A 314 -7.60 -16.88 -14.47
CA TYR A 314 -8.59 -16.33 -15.38
C TYR A 314 -8.82 -14.86 -15.07
N TYR A 315 -8.16 -13.96 -15.81
CA TYR A 315 -8.16 -12.54 -15.51
C TYR A 315 -9.54 -11.87 -15.53
N LYS A 316 -10.54 -12.46 -16.22
CA LYS A 316 -11.94 -11.98 -16.23
C LYS A 316 -12.83 -12.67 -15.20
N ARG A 317 -12.30 -13.52 -14.31
CA ARG A 317 -13.07 -14.26 -13.29
C ARG A 317 -14.00 -13.35 -12.51
N HIS A 318 -13.46 -12.24 -12.01
CA HIS A 318 -14.19 -11.29 -11.18
C HIS A 318 -15.09 -10.37 -12.01
N LEU A 319 -14.70 -10.04 -13.24
CA LEU A 319 -15.55 -9.32 -14.18
C LEU A 319 -16.84 -10.12 -14.49
N LYS A 320 -16.73 -11.43 -14.71
CA LYS A 320 -17.88 -12.33 -14.93
C LYS A 320 -18.80 -12.39 -13.71
N LYS A 321 -18.24 -12.42 -12.49
CA LYS A 321 -19.04 -12.35 -11.25
C LYS A 321 -19.80 -11.02 -11.13
N ARG A 322 -19.18 -9.88 -11.50
CA ARG A 322 -19.87 -8.56 -11.49
C ARG A 322 -21.08 -8.47 -12.40
N THR A 323 -21.12 -9.24 -13.48
CA THR A 323 -22.25 -9.21 -14.42
C THR A 323 -23.40 -10.12 -13.99
N GLY A 324 -23.12 -11.15 -13.18
CA GLY A 324 -24.13 -12.12 -12.72
C GLY A 324 -24.58 -11.95 -11.27
N GLU A 325 -23.82 -11.21 -10.46
CA GLU A 325 -24.03 -11.02 -9.03
C GLU A 325 -23.88 -9.54 -8.64
N ASP A 326 -23.88 -9.22 -7.35
CA ASP A 326 -23.65 -7.87 -6.85
C ASP A 326 -22.27 -7.33 -7.26
N ALA A 327 -22.26 -6.41 -8.22
CA ALA A 327 -21.06 -5.82 -8.79
C ALA A 327 -20.14 -5.21 -7.72
N ALA A 328 -20.68 -4.65 -6.64
CA ALA A 328 -19.91 -3.99 -5.59
C ALA A 328 -19.00 -4.96 -4.82
N LYS A 329 -19.31 -6.26 -4.81
CA LYS A 329 -18.53 -7.28 -4.10
C LYS A 329 -17.25 -7.67 -4.83
N PHE A 330 -17.19 -7.46 -6.14
CA PHE A 330 -16.15 -8.05 -6.98
C PHE A 330 -15.07 -7.07 -7.48
N HIS A 331 -15.01 -5.83 -6.95
CA HIS A 331 -13.94 -4.87 -7.24
C HIS A 331 -12.62 -5.27 -6.58
N PHE A 332 -11.49 -4.83 -7.13
CA PHE A 332 -10.17 -5.12 -6.56
C PHE A 332 -10.11 -4.77 -5.07
N ALA A 333 -10.57 -3.58 -4.68
CA ALA A 333 -10.60 -3.10 -3.30
C ALA A 333 -11.83 -3.55 -2.47
N SER A 334 -12.67 -4.45 -2.96
CA SER A 334 -13.83 -4.93 -2.20
C SER A 334 -13.42 -5.83 -1.04
N VAL A 335 -14.25 -5.79 0.01
CA VAL A 335 -14.19 -6.71 1.15
C VAL A 335 -15.50 -7.47 1.13
N SER A 336 -15.43 -8.77 0.93
CA SER A 336 -16.59 -9.64 0.70
C SER A 336 -16.27 -11.06 1.10
N ASP A 337 -17.30 -11.88 1.27
CA ASP A 337 -17.18 -13.24 1.79
C ASP A 337 -16.61 -14.23 0.75
N ASP A 338 -16.11 -13.77 -0.40
CA ASP A 338 -15.42 -14.57 -1.40
C ASP A 338 -13.90 -14.33 -1.42
N THR A 339 -13.40 -13.39 -0.60
CA THR A 339 -11.97 -13.08 -0.53
C THR A 339 -11.51 -12.61 0.85
N LEU A 340 -10.30 -13.01 1.22
CA LEU A 340 -9.60 -12.55 2.42
C LEU A 340 -8.41 -11.63 2.11
N ALA A 341 -8.28 -11.20 0.85
CA ALA A 341 -7.12 -10.45 0.37
C ALA A 341 -6.88 -9.11 1.10
N TRP A 342 -7.96 -8.45 1.51
CA TRP A 342 -7.91 -7.21 2.28
C TRP A 342 -8.26 -7.39 3.74
N GLY A 343 -8.39 -8.63 4.24
CA GLY A 343 -8.98 -8.92 5.54
C GLY A 343 -10.51 -8.70 5.56
N THR A 344 -11.11 -8.64 6.75
CA THR A 344 -12.57 -8.51 6.90
C THR A 344 -12.96 -7.60 8.08
N GLY A 345 -14.21 -7.12 8.05
CA GLY A 345 -14.85 -6.31 9.10
C GLY A 345 -14.12 -5.00 9.39
N MET A 346 -14.16 -4.56 10.64
CA MET A 346 -13.53 -3.32 11.13
C MET A 346 -12.00 -3.27 10.91
N HIS A 347 -11.37 -4.41 10.63
CA HIS A 347 -9.94 -4.53 10.43
C HIS A 347 -9.55 -4.84 8.98
N ALA A 348 -10.49 -4.69 8.06
CA ALA A 348 -10.15 -4.66 6.65
C ALA A 348 -9.11 -3.56 6.38
N CYS A 349 -8.23 -3.83 5.42
CA CYS A 349 -7.13 -2.95 5.06
C CYS A 349 -7.64 -1.54 4.75
N PRO A 350 -7.22 -0.52 5.53
CA PRO A 350 -7.68 0.85 5.32
C PRO A 350 -7.16 1.44 4.01
N GLY A 351 -5.95 1.05 3.58
CA GLY A 351 -5.27 1.58 2.39
C GLY A 351 -5.65 0.89 1.07
N ARG A 352 -6.59 -0.05 1.05
CA ARG A 352 -6.91 -0.85 -0.16
C ARG A 352 -7.36 0.00 -1.36
N PHE A 353 -8.06 1.09 -1.12
CA PHE A 353 -8.47 2.00 -2.20
C PHE A 353 -7.30 2.83 -2.71
N LEU A 354 -6.43 3.32 -1.84
CA LEU A 354 -5.18 3.97 -2.27
C LEU A 354 -4.33 3.00 -3.09
N ALA A 355 -4.17 1.75 -2.64
CA ALA A 355 -3.44 0.73 -3.38
C ALA A 355 -4.06 0.49 -4.76
N GLN A 356 -5.39 0.36 -4.86
CA GLN A 356 -6.09 0.22 -6.15
C GLN A 356 -5.72 1.34 -7.12
N GLU A 357 -5.89 2.60 -6.71
CA GLU A 357 -5.68 3.72 -7.62
C GLU A 357 -4.19 3.91 -7.95
N ALA A 358 -3.30 3.76 -6.97
CA ALA A 358 -1.86 3.87 -7.17
C ALA A 358 -1.33 2.78 -8.13
N LEU A 359 -1.77 1.53 -7.95
CA LEU A 359 -1.37 0.43 -8.82
C LEU A 359 -1.86 0.64 -10.25
N LYS A 360 -3.12 1.06 -10.43
CA LYS A 360 -3.65 1.41 -11.76
C LYS A 360 -2.80 2.49 -12.42
N LEU A 361 -2.49 3.60 -11.73
CA LEU A 361 -1.66 4.67 -12.28
C LEU A 361 -0.25 4.21 -12.69
N ILE A 362 0.40 3.36 -11.88
CA ILE A 362 1.70 2.78 -12.21
C ILE A 362 1.60 1.91 -13.46
N PHE A 363 0.62 0.99 -13.52
CA PHE A 363 0.45 0.11 -14.67
C PHE A 363 0.06 0.87 -15.93
N LEU A 364 -0.84 1.84 -15.83
CA LEU A 364 -1.25 2.71 -16.94
C LEU A 364 -0.04 3.33 -17.64
N ARG A 365 0.89 3.91 -16.87
CA ARG A 365 2.11 4.51 -17.44
C ARG A 365 3.02 3.46 -18.07
N LEU A 366 3.21 2.30 -17.42
CA LEU A 366 4.07 1.23 -17.93
C LEU A 366 3.53 0.64 -19.24
N VAL A 367 2.29 0.16 -19.25
CA VAL A 367 1.75 -0.63 -20.37
C VAL A 367 1.38 0.21 -21.59
N SER A 368 1.16 1.52 -21.40
CA SER A 368 0.82 2.44 -22.50
C SER A 368 2.06 2.99 -23.22
N ARG A 369 3.21 3.06 -22.53
CA ARG A 369 4.45 3.63 -23.10
C ARG A 369 5.48 2.61 -23.49
N TYR A 370 5.39 1.38 -22.96
CA TYR A 370 6.45 0.40 -23.14
C TYR A 370 5.91 -0.96 -23.54
N ASP A 371 6.62 -1.61 -24.46
CA ASP A 371 6.58 -3.05 -24.66
C ASP A 371 7.48 -3.73 -23.65
N ILE A 372 6.97 -4.81 -23.07
CA ILE A 372 7.62 -5.52 -21.96
C ILE A 372 7.58 -7.03 -22.21
N LYS A 373 8.66 -7.72 -21.82
CA LYS A 373 8.77 -9.18 -21.86
C LYS A 373 9.71 -9.68 -20.76
N HIS A 374 9.65 -10.97 -20.46
CA HIS A 374 10.61 -11.61 -19.55
C HIS A 374 12.05 -11.42 -20.04
N ASP A 375 12.97 -11.18 -19.11
CA ASP A 375 14.42 -11.21 -19.37
C ASP A 375 14.90 -12.66 -19.33
N GLY A 376 14.52 -13.40 -20.38
CA GLY A 376 14.68 -14.85 -20.50
C GLY A 376 13.41 -15.53 -21.04
N GLU A 377 13.42 -16.86 -21.11
CA GLU A 377 12.30 -17.63 -21.68
C GLU A 377 11.17 -17.92 -20.69
N LYS A 378 11.38 -17.68 -19.39
CA LYS A 378 10.45 -18.11 -18.33
C LYS A 378 10.28 -17.06 -17.24
N ARG A 379 9.13 -17.14 -16.56
CA ARG A 379 8.85 -16.41 -15.32
C ARG A 379 10.01 -16.59 -14.33
N PRO A 380 10.39 -15.52 -13.61
CA PRO A 380 11.38 -15.61 -12.53
C PRO A 380 11.01 -16.64 -11.45
N GLY A 381 12.01 -17.03 -10.65
CA GLY A 381 11.94 -18.13 -9.67
C GLY A 381 10.77 -18.03 -8.67
N PRO A 382 10.51 -19.12 -7.92
CA PRO A 382 9.33 -19.22 -7.05
C PRO A 382 9.31 -18.13 -5.98
N ASP A 383 8.11 -17.82 -5.51
CA ASP A 383 7.92 -16.86 -4.42
C ASP A 383 8.74 -17.25 -3.19
N ARG A 384 9.36 -16.25 -2.57
CA ARG A 384 10.20 -16.43 -1.38
C ARG A 384 9.33 -16.30 -0.14
N MET A 385 9.31 -17.36 0.67
CA MET A 385 8.62 -17.36 1.95
C MET A 385 9.56 -16.89 3.07
N MET A 386 9.10 -15.94 3.88
CA MET A 386 9.81 -15.44 5.07
C MET A 386 8.87 -15.47 6.27
N GLY A 387 8.83 -16.61 6.97
CA GLY A 387 7.85 -16.85 8.03
C GLY A 387 6.43 -16.85 7.46
N LEU A 388 5.57 -15.95 7.93
CA LEU A 388 4.20 -15.79 7.44
C LEU A 388 4.08 -14.89 6.21
N PHE A 389 5.18 -14.26 5.78
CA PHE A 389 5.21 -13.39 4.62
C PHE A 389 5.67 -14.16 3.37
N MET A 390 5.21 -13.71 2.22
CA MET A 390 5.61 -14.21 0.92
C MET A 390 5.81 -13.04 -0.04
N GLY A 391 6.79 -13.13 -0.93
CA GLY A 391 7.02 -12.12 -1.94
C GLY A 391 7.62 -12.70 -3.22
N PRO A 392 7.43 -12.01 -4.36
CA PRO A 392 8.03 -12.41 -5.63
C PRO A 392 9.55 -12.24 -5.60
N ASP A 393 10.25 -12.82 -6.58
CA ASP A 393 11.68 -12.57 -6.78
C ASP A 393 11.92 -11.10 -7.20
N SER A 394 12.27 -10.26 -6.22
CA SER A 394 12.58 -8.85 -6.41
C SER A 394 13.92 -8.58 -7.11
N SER A 395 14.76 -9.60 -7.29
CA SER A 395 16.02 -9.49 -8.02
C SER A 395 15.90 -9.74 -9.52
N ALA A 396 14.75 -10.27 -9.96
CA ALA A 396 14.53 -10.59 -11.36
C ALA A 396 14.36 -9.34 -12.22
N ASN A 397 14.92 -9.37 -13.42
CA ASN A 397 14.81 -8.31 -14.41
C ASN A 397 13.73 -8.63 -15.46
N ILE A 398 13.31 -7.58 -16.18
CA ILE A 398 12.48 -7.68 -17.38
C ILE A 398 13.13 -6.87 -18.50
N LEU A 399 12.79 -7.20 -19.75
CA LEU A 399 13.19 -6.41 -20.91
C LEU A 399 12.08 -5.43 -21.25
N VAL A 400 12.47 -4.17 -21.47
CA VAL A 400 11.56 -3.06 -21.76
C VAL A 400 12.03 -2.33 -23.00
N LYS A 401 11.09 -1.95 -23.86
CA LYS A 401 11.32 -1.12 -25.05
C LYS A 401 10.23 -0.05 -25.13
N GLU A 402 10.61 1.20 -25.35
CA GLU A 402 9.65 2.29 -25.53
C GLU A 402 8.87 2.08 -26.83
N VAL A 403 7.54 2.19 -26.75
CA VAL A 403 6.68 2.12 -27.93
C VAL A 403 6.94 3.38 -28.74
N SER A 404 7.42 3.22 -29.97
CA SER A 404 7.57 4.34 -30.90
C SER A 404 6.20 5.00 -31.07
N SER A 405 6.06 6.27 -30.67
CA SER A 405 4.88 7.06 -30.96
C SER A 405 4.69 7.05 -32.48
N SER A 406 3.74 6.26 -32.96
CA SER A 406 3.25 6.39 -34.32
C SER A 406 2.62 7.78 -34.40
N ALA A 407 3.30 8.68 -35.13
CA ALA A 407 2.85 10.03 -35.45
C ALA A 407 1.52 10.02 -36.21
#